data_AF-A0A090W9U0-F1
#
_entry.id   AF-A0A090W9U0-F1
#
_cell.length_a   1.000
_cell.length_b   1.000
_cell.length_c   1.000
_cell.angle_alpha   90.00
_cell.angle_beta   90.00
_cell.angle_gamma   90.00
#
_symmetry.space_group_name_H-M   'P 1'
#
loop_
_entity.id
_entity.type
_entity.pdbx_description
1 polymer ?
#
loop_
_entity_poly.entity_id
_entity_poly.type
_entity_poly.pdbx_seq_one_letter_code
_entity_poly.pdbx_strand_id
1 'polypeptide(L)' 'MDIFPSKYIHIGGDEATKTNWKTCPHCQKRIKDEDLEGVEELQSYFIKRIEKFINSKGKNL' A
#
# COMPACT_ATOMS: atom_id res chain seq x y z
N MET A 1 17.32 1.63 3.83
CA MET A 1 17.54 0.20 3.46
C MET A 1 18.80 -0.36 4.09
N ASP A 2 19.41 0.44 4.94
CA ASP A 2 20.82 0.35 5.29
C ASP A 2 21.05 -0.72 6.38
N ILE A 3 19.96 -1.23 6.95
CA ILE A 3 19.92 -2.32 7.93
C ILE A 3 19.78 -3.69 7.24
N PHE A 4 19.07 -3.77 6.10
CA PHE A 4 18.76 -5.04 5.43
C PHE A 4 19.51 -5.19 4.09
N PRO A 5 20.57 -6.02 4.04
CA PRO A 5 21.36 -6.19 2.82
C PRO A 5 20.63 -6.99 1.74
N SER A 6 19.64 -7.81 2.09
CA SER A 6 18.79 -8.57 1.15
C SER A 6 18.26 -7.71 0.01
N LYS A 7 18.19 -8.27 -1.20
CA LYS A 7 17.59 -7.61 -2.38
C LYS A 7 16.06 -7.54 -2.30
N TYR A 8 15.43 -8.36 -1.48
CA TYR A 8 13.97 -8.46 -1.37
C TYR A 8 13.49 -7.98 0.01
N ILE A 9 12.36 -7.29 0.03
CA ILE A 9 11.68 -6.81 1.24
C ILE A 9 10.21 -7.20 1.17
N HIS A 10 9.81 -8.18 1.97
CA HIS A 10 8.41 -8.56 2.11
C HIS A 10 7.65 -7.55 2.99
N ILE A 11 6.47 -7.12 2.55
CA ILE A 11 5.67 -6.10 3.28
C ILE A 11 4.40 -6.67 3.92
N GLY A 12 4.16 -7.98 3.82
CA GLY A 12 2.89 -8.59 4.23
C GLY A 12 1.79 -8.25 3.22
N GLY A 13 0.60 -7.96 3.75
CA GLY A 13 -0.58 -7.59 2.95
C GLY A 13 -1.76 -8.53 3.16
N ASP A 14 -1.62 -9.53 4.03
CA ASP A 14 -2.66 -10.42 4.48
C ASP A 14 -3.52 -9.82 5.61
N GLU A 15 -4.75 -10.32 5.73
CA GLU A 15 -5.71 -10.03 6.81
C GLU A 15 -6.05 -8.55 7.08
N ALA A 16 -5.83 -7.66 6.10
CA ALA A 16 -6.24 -6.25 6.19
C ALA A 16 -7.77 -6.08 6.06
N THR A 17 -8.48 -6.16 7.19
CA THR A 17 -9.93 -5.90 7.22
C THR A 17 -10.27 -4.45 6.85
N LYS A 18 -11.25 -4.29 5.96
CA LYS A 18 -11.61 -3.00 5.36
C LYS A 18 -12.79 -2.32 6.06
N THR A 19 -13.32 -2.92 7.12
CA THR A 19 -14.48 -2.41 7.87
C THR A 19 -14.29 -0.94 8.28
N ASN A 20 -13.13 -0.61 8.83
CA ASN A 20 -12.83 0.76 9.25
C ASN A 20 -12.55 1.72 8.09
N TRP A 21 -12.09 1.20 6.95
CA TRP A 21 -11.76 2.05 5.79
C TRP A 21 -13.02 2.58 5.11
N LYS A 22 -14.14 1.84 5.24
CA LYS A 22 -15.46 2.26 4.75
C LYS A 22 -15.97 3.53 5.45
N THR A 23 -15.60 3.74 6.72
CA THR A 23 -16.06 4.89 7.51
C THR A 23 -14.97 5.94 7.76
N CYS A 24 -13.70 5.61 7.52
CA CYS A 24 -12.58 6.52 7.72
C CYS A 24 -12.59 7.67 6.69
N PRO A 25 -12.70 8.95 7.11
CA PRO A 25 -12.73 10.09 6.19
C PRO A 25 -11.46 10.22 5.33
N HIS A 26 -10.31 9.88 5.89
CA HIS A 26 -9.04 9.93 5.15
C HIS A 26 -8.93 8.83 4.10
N CYS A 27 -9.45 7.62 4.37
CA CYS A 27 -9.52 6.54 3.39
C CYS A 27 -10.46 6.90 2.24
N GLN A 28 -11.65 7.41 2.56
CA GLN A 28 -12.62 7.86 1.55
C GLN A 28 -12.09 9.02 0.71
N LYS A 29 -11.36 9.96 1.33
CA LYS A 29 -10.68 11.02 0.60
C LYS A 29 -9.64 10.46 -0.37
N ARG A 30 -8.80 9.53 0.08
CA ARG A 30 -7.78 8.91 -0.79
C ARG A 30 -8.39 8.17 -1.98
N ILE A 31 -9.49 7.45 -1.75
CA ILE A 31 -10.23 6.75 -2.82
C ILE A 31 -10.65 7.74 -3.91
N LYS A 32 -11.18 8.91 -3.52
CA LYS A 32 -11.58 9.96 -4.47
C LYS A 32 -10.39 10.64 -5.14
N ASP A 33 -9.35 10.98 -4.37
CA ASP A 33 -8.16 11.69 -4.88
C ASP A 33 -7.40 10.85 -5.93
N GLU A 34 -7.48 9.52 -5.83
CA GLU A 34 -6.76 8.59 -6.71
C GLU A 34 -7.68 7.84 -7.69
N ASP A 35 -8.95 8.26 -7.80
CA ASP A 35 -9.97 7.69 -8.68
C ASP A 35 -10.13 6.16 -8.56
N LEU A 36 -10.27 5.68 -7.31
CA LEU A 36 -10.41 4.27 -6.98
C LEU A 36 -11.88 3.88 -6.84
N GLU A 37 -12.23 2.66 -7.23
CA GLU A 37 -13.59 2.10 -7.13
C GLU A 37 -14.04 1.88 -5.68
N GLY A 38 -13.09 1.73 -4.75
CA GLY A 38 -13.42 1.59 -3.33
C GLY A 38 -12.28 1.11 -2.43
N VAL A 39 -12.66 0.62 -1.25
CA VAL A 39 -11.73 0.19 -0.20
C VAL A 39 -10.89 -1.04 -0.58
N GLU A 40 -11.37 -1.86 -1.53
CA GLU A 40 -10.61 -2.98 -2.07
C GLU A 40 -9.40 -2.47 -2.88
N GLU A 41 -9.65 -1.55 -3.80
CA GLU A 41 -8.60 -0.94 -4.61
C GLU A 41 -7.65 -0.07 -3.78
N LEU A 42 -8.13 0.50 -2.67
CA LEU A 42 -7.27 1.24 -1.74
C LEU A 42 -6.12 0.38 -1.19
N GLN A 43 -6.34 -0.92 -0.96
CA GLN A 43 -5.28 -1.84 -0.56
C GLN A 43 -4.26 -2.03 -1.69
N SER A 44 -4.74 -2.29 -2.90
CA SER A 44 -3.88 -2.47 -4.08
C SER A 44 -3.08 -1.21 -4.40
N TYR A 45 -3.70 -0.04 -4.27
CA TYR A 45 -3.04 1.26 -4.38
C TYR A 45 -1.87 1.39 -3.40
N PHE A 46 -2.09 1.04 -2.13
CA PHE A 46 -1.05 1.11 -1.10
C PHE A 46 0.12 0.18 -1.43
N ILE A 47 -0.15 -1.07 -1.78
CA ILE A 47 0.87 -2.06 -2.15
C ILE A 47 1.71 -1.55 -3.32
N LYS A 48 1.07 -1.10 -4.41
CA LYS A 48 1.77 -0.54 -5.58
C LYS A 48 2.61 0.70 -5.24
N ARG A 49 2.14 1.55 -4.32
CA ARG A 49 2.89 2.73 -3.88
C ARG A 49 4.15 2.34 -3.10
N ILE A 50 4.04 1.35 -2.21
CA ILE A 50 5.18 0.86 -1.42
C ILE A 50 6.17 0.08 -2.31
N GLU A 51 5.68 -0.71 -3.25
CA GLU A 51 6.50 -1.37 -4.27
C GLU A 51 7.38 -0.35 -5.01
N LYS A 52 6.77 0.72 -5.54
CA LYS A 52 7.51 1.81 -6.21
C LYS A 52 8.55 2.45 -5.30
N PHE A 53 8.22 2.66 -4.03
CA PHE A 53 9.16 3.21 -3.04
C PHE A 53 10.34 2.26 -2.81
N ILE A 54 10.10 0.97 -2.60
CA ILE A 54 11.15 -0.04 -2.39
C ILE A 54 12.03 -0.16 -3.64
N ASN A 55 11.42 -0.21 -4.83
CA ASN A 55 12.13 -0.22 -6.11
C ASN A 55 13.02 1.01 -6.27
N SER A 56 12.55 2.20 -5.88
CA SER A 56 13.36 3.45 -5.94
C SER A 56 14.60 3.44 -5.06
N LYS A 57 14.69 2.49 -4.11
CA LYS A 57 15.81 2.32 -3.20
C LYS A 57 16.69 1.13 -3.58
N GLY A 58 16.46 0.51 -4.74
CA GLY A 58 17.30 -0.55 -5.30
C GLY A 58 17.01 -1.95 -4.75
N LYS A 59 15.81 -2.18 -4.24
CA LYS A 59 15.34 -3.51 -3.81
C LYS A 59 14.05 -3.84 -4.52
N ASN A 60 13.64 -5.09 -4.38
CA ASN A 60 12.38 -5.58 -4.93
C ASN A 60 11.42 -5.89 -3.79
N LEU A 61 10.13 -5.69 -4.06
CA LEU A 61 9.06 -6.23 -3.24
C LEU A 61 8.97 -7.74 -3.43
#